data_AF-A0A7X9UF09-F1
#
_entry.id   AF-A0A7X9UF09-F1
#
_cell.length_a   1.000
_cell.length_b   1.000
_cell.length_c   1.000
_cell.angle_alpha   90.00
_cell.angle_beta   90.00
_cell.angle_gamma   90.00
#
_symmetry.space_group_name_H-M   'P 1'
#
loop_
_entity.id
_entity.type
_entity.pdbx_description
1 polymer ?
#
loop_
_entity_poly.entity_id
_entity_poly.type
_entity_poly.pdbx_seq_one_letter_code
_entity_poly.pdbx_strand_id
1 'polypeptide(L)'
;MNPEDHIQQMLQAIIKKTQSIINDTGKQSFGSLAYFMEHMIAYRDEQQYMSNEWHIRTPRWLGEYGNTPEEEELLSDIYRLQAYIAEMLKGG
;
A
#
# COMPACT_ATOMS: atom_id res chain seq x y z
N MET A 1 19.03 -0.20 -9.78
CA MET A 1 17.75 0.55 -9.74
C MET A 1 17.85 1.54 -8.60
N ASN A 2 17.52 2.81 -8.81
CA ASN A 2 17.52 3.79 -7.72
C ASN A 2 16.44 3.37 -6.69
N PRO A 3 16.69 3.48 -5.37
CA PRO A 3 15.67 3.29 -4.33
C PRO A 3 14.31 3.93 -4.67
N GLU A 4 14.32 5.13 -5.24
CA GLU A 4 13.10 5.83 -5.65
C GLU A 4 12.30 5.07 -6.72
N ASP A 5 12.98 4.60 -7.77
CA ASP A 5 12.32 3.84 -8.83
C ASP A 5 11.73 2.53 -8.27
N HIS A 6 12.43 1.89 -7.33
CA HIS A 6 11.96 0.67 -6.70
C HIS A 6 10.72 0.94 -5.82
N ILE A 7 10.74 2.02 -5.04
CA ILE A 7 9.58 2.48 -4.25
C ILE A 7 8.38 2.76 -5.16
N GLN A 8 8.59 3.45 -6.28
CA GLN A 8 7.53 3.73 -7.26
C GLN A 8 6.95 2.44 -7.86
N GLN A 9 7.79 1.45 -8.16
CA GLN A 9 7.32 0.14 -8.62
C GLN A 9 6.50 -0.61 -7.57
N MET A 10 6.95 -0.63 -6.32
CA MET A 10 6.23 -1.26 -5.21
C MET A 10 4.88 -0.58 -4.96
N LEU A 11 4.85 0.76 -4.95
CA LEU A 11 3.61 1.55 -4.86
C LEU A 11 2.64 1.21 -6.00
N GLN A 12 3.13 1.15 -7.23
CA GLN A 12 2.32 0.79 -8.39
C GLN A 12 1.75 -0.64 -8.29
N ALA A 13 2.55 -1.58 -7.78
CA ALA A 13 2.11 -2.96 -7.56
C ALA A 13 1.00 -3.05 -6.50
N ILE A 14 1.16 -2.33 -5.38
CA ILE A 14 0.17 -2.23 -4.31
C ILE A 14 -1.13 -1.63 -4.85
N ILE A 15 -1.07 -0.48 -5.54
CA ILE A 15 -2.25 0.18 -6.13
C ILE A 15 -2.99 -0.78 -7.08
N LYS A 16 -2.26 -1.48 -7.97
CA LYS A 16 -2.85 -2.42 -8.91
C LYS A 16 -3.51 -3.61 -8.19
N LYS A 17 -2.90 -4.12 -7.14
CA LYS A 17 -3.47 -5.21 -6.31
C LYS A 17 -4.73 -4.74 -5.59
N THR A 18 -4.70 -3.57 -4.94
CA THR A 18 -5.87 -2.98 -4.30
C THR A 18 -7.02 -2.79 -5.28
N GLN A 19 -6.75 -2.26 -6.47
CA GLN A 19 -7.75 -2.10 -7.52
C GLN A 19 -8.35 -3.45 -7.96
N SER A 20 -7.53 -4.50 -8.07
CA SER A 20 -8.01 -5.84 -8.42
C SER A 20 -8.93 -6.43 -7.34
N ILE A 21 -8.64 -6.19 -6.06
CA ILE A 21 -9.48 -6.65 -4.95
C ILE A 21 -10.82 -5.91 -4.94
N ILE A 22 -10.81 -4.59 -5.15
CA ILE A 22 -12.03 -3.76 -5.23
C ILE A 22 -12.94 -4.19 -6.38
N ASN A 23 -12.35 -4.52 -7.54
CA ASN A 23 -13.09 -4.87 -8.75
C ASN A 23 -13.61 -6.33 -8.75
N ASP A 24 -13.20 -7.15 -7.79
CA ASP A 24 -13.71 -8.51 -7.64
C ASP A 24 -15.16 -8.46 -7.10
N THR A 25 -16.13 -8.51 -8.01
CA THR A 25 -17.57 -8.49 -7.69
C THR A 25 -18.04 -9.67 -6.84
N GLY A 26 -17.22 -10.72 -6.67
CA GLY A 26 -17.48 -11.85 -5.80
C GLY A 26 -17.13 -11.59 -4.32
N LYS A 27 -16.39 -10.51 -4.04
CA LYS A 27 -15.98 -10.09 -2.69
C LYS A 27 -16.70 -8.80 -2.35
N GLN A 28 -17.20 -8.67 -1.12
CA GLN A 28 -17.72 -7.39 -0.65
C GLN A 28 -16.53 -6.43 -0.54
N SER A 29 -16.33 -5.63 -1.59
CA SER A 29 -15.36 -4.53 -1.55
C SER A 29 -15.76 -3.56 -0.45
N PHE A 30 -15.06 -3.60 0.68
CA PHE A 30 -15.25 -2.65 1.76
C PHE A 30 -14.88 -1.25 1.25
N GLY A 31 -15.79 -0.25 1.35
CA GLY A 31 -15.53 1.12 0.88
C GLY A 31 -14.26 1.77 1.44
N SER A 32 -13.73 1.24 2.55
CA SER A 32 -12.41 1.56 3.10
C SER A 32 -11.23 1.19 2.21
N LEU A 33 -11.30 0.12 1.39
CA LEU A 33 -10.23 -0.20 0.42
C LEU A 33 -10.23 0.79 -0.74
N ALA A 34 -11.40 1.23 -1.21
CA ALA A 34 -11.50 2.28 -2.22
C ALA A 34 -10.90 3.60 -1.71
N TYR A 35 -11.25 3.99 -0.48
CA TYR A 35 -10.65 5.14 0.18
C TYR A 35 -9.12 4.99 0.34
N PHE A 36 -8.65 3.81 0.79
CA PHE A 36 -7.23 3.52 0.90
C PHE A 36 -6.50 3.61 -0.46
N MET A 37 -7.11 3.14 -1.54
CA MET A 37 -6.54 3.23 -2.89
C MET A 37 -6.31 4.68 -3.31
N GLU A 38 -7.27 5.57 -3.06
CA GLU A 38 -7.12 7.00 -3.34
C GLU A 38 -5.95 7.61 -2.56
N HIS A 39 -5.80 7.25 -1.28
CA HIS A 39 -4.65 7.68 -0.46
C HIS A 39 -3.33 7.15 -0.99
N MET A 40 -3.28 5.90 -1.46
CA MET A 40 -2.06 5.32 -2.03
C MET A 40 -1.64 6.00 -3.33
N ILE A 41 -2.61 6.39 -4.16
CA ILE A 41 -2.36 7.16 -5.39
C ILE A 41 -1.81 8.53 -5.03
N ALA A 42 -2.46 9.26 -4.12
CA ALA A 42 -1.98 10.57 -3.66
C ALA A 42 -0.57 10.47 -3.04
N TYR A 43 -0.35 9.48 -2.17
CA TYR A 43 0.96 9.20 -1.56
C TYR A 43 2.08 9.04 -2.61
N ARG A 44 1.79 8.29 -3.69
CA ARG A 44 2.73 8.09 -4.80
C ARG A 44 2.98 9.38 -5.57
N ASP A 45 1.90 10.07 -5.96
CA ASP A 45 1.96 11.24 -6.85
C ASP A 45 2.60 12.45 -6.17
N GLU A 46 2.33 12.62 -4.87
CA GLU A 46 2.94 13.66 -4.02
C GLU A 46 4.32 13.26 -3.49
N GLN A 47 4.78 12.03 -3.79
CA GLN A 47 6.05 11.48 -3.31
C GLN A 47 6.19 11.56 -1.78
N GLN A 48 5.11 11.26 -1.05
CA GLN A 48 5.08 11.38 0.41
C GLN A 48 6.15 10.51 1.11
N TYR A 49 6.66 9.47 0.45
CA TYR A 49 7.81 8.68 0.92
C TYR A 49 9.09 9.50 1.15
N MET A 50 9.22 10.67 0.50
CA MET A 50 10.32 11.62 0.73
C MET A 50 10.09 12.51 1.95
N SER A 51 8.86 12.64 2.41
CA SER A 51 8.50 13.51 3.54
C SER A 51 8.85 12.90 4.90
N ASN A 52 8.61 13.68 5.97
CA ASN A 52 8.69 13.19 7.35
C ASN A 52 7.47 12.33 7.74
N GLU A 53 6.34 12.50 7.04
CA GLU A 53 5.10 11.74 7.25
C GLU A 53 4.98 10.58 6.26
N TRP A 54 6.10 9.92 5.98
CA TRP A 54 6.22 8.88 4.95
C TRP A 54 5.45 7.58 5.25
N HIS A 55 4.81 7.45 6.41
CA HIS A 55 4.13 6.21 6.78
C HIS A 55 2.80 6.05 6.05
N ILE A 56 2.53 4.84 5.56
CA ILE A 56 1.28 4.51 4.91
C ILE A 56 0.25 4.17 5.99
N ARG A 57 -0.92 4.83 5.95
CA ARG A 57 -2.02 4.53 6.86
C ARG A 57 -2.86 3.40 6.27
N THR A 58 -2.67 2.19 6.78
CA THR A 58 -3.49 1.04 6.41
C THR A 58 -4.87 1.09 7.07
N PRO A 59 -5.94 0.58 6.42
CA PRO A 59 -7.23 0.41 7.08
C PRO A 59 -7.08 -0.50 8.30
N ARG A 60 -7.69 -0.13 9.42
CA ARG A 60 -7.54 -0.86 10.69
C ARG A 60 -7.89 -2.34 10.60
N TRP A 61 -8.92 -2.68 9.84
CA TRP A 61 -9.37 -4.07 9.67
C TRP A 61 -8.46 -4.88 8.74
N LEU A 62 -7.62 -4.24 7.93
CA LEU A 62 -6.73 -4.93 6.99
C LEU A 62 -5.64 -5.65 7.78
N GLY A 63 -5.83 -6.94 8.00
CA GLY A 63 -4.99 -7.82 8.82
C GLY A 63 -5.73 -8.41 10.03
N GLU A 64 -7.02 -8.12 10.17
CA GLU A 64 -7.89 -8.71 11.20
C GLU A 64 -8.56 -10.01 10.69
N TYR A 65 -9.32 -10.67 11.57
CA TYR A 65 -10.02 -11.92 11.24
C TYR A 65 -11.00 -11.74 10.08
N GLY A 66 -10.86 -12.59 9.04
CA GLY A 66 -11.77 -12.63 7.90
C GLY A 66 -11.19 -12.11 6.59
N ASN A 67 -9.93 -11.66 6.59
CA ASN A 67 -9.21 -11.31 5.37
C ASN A 67 -9.13 -12.46 4.36
N THR A 68 -9.19 -12.13 3.07
CA THR A 68 -8.84 -13.05 2.00
C THR A 68 -7.31 -13.17 1.86
N PRO A 69 -6.79 -14.24 1.24
CA PRO A 69 -5.35 -14.37 0.99
C PRO A 69 -4.73 -13.17 0.27
N GLU A 70 -5.47 -12.54 -0.63
CA GLU A 70 -5.00 -11.36 -1.37
C GLU A 70 -4.92 -10.10 -0.49
N GLU A 71 -5.80 -9.98 0.50
CA GLU A 71 -5.78 -8.89 1.48
C GLU A 71 -4.61 -9.03 2.47
N GLU A 72 -4.31 -10.26 2.90
CA GLU A 72 -3.10 -10.57 3.68
C GLU A 72 -1.82 -10.27 2.89
N GLU A 73 -1.79 -10.63 1.60
CA GLU A 73 -0.66 -10.34 0.74
C GLU A 73 -0.49 -8.83 0.49
N LEU A 74 -1.60 -8.10 0.30
CA LEU A 74 -1.61 -6.65 0.21
C LEU A 74 -1.00 -6.01 1.46
N LEU A 75 -1.40 -6.46 2.65
CA LEU A 75 -0.85 -5.97 3.91
C LEU A 75 0.66 -6.25 4.01
N SER A 76 1.08 -7.47 3.65
CA SER A 76 2.49 -7.86 3.62
C SER A 76 3.32 -6.95 2.71
N ASP A 77 2.81 -6.63 1.52
CA ASP A 77 3.48 -5.75 0.57
C ASP A 77 3.62 -4.31 1.09
N ILE A 78 2.59 -3.79 1.78
CA ILE A 78 2.65 -2.47 2.41
C ILE A 78 3.74 -2.44 3.49
N TYR A 79 3.81 -3.46 4.35
CA TYR A 79 4.86 -3.54 5.37
C TYR A 79 6.26 -3.66 4.76
N ARG A 80 6.41 -4.44 3.69
CA ARG A 80 7.68 -4.53 2.95
C ARG A 80 8.09 -3.18 2.37
N LEU A 81 7.14 -2.45 1.79
CA LEU A 81 7.40 -1.11 1.26
C LEU A 81 7.84 -0.15 2.38
N GLN A 82 7.13 -0.14 3.51
CA GLN A 82 7.50 0.74 4.62
C GLN A 82 8.86 0.39 5.21
N ALA A 83 9.18 -0.90 5.37
CA ALA A 83 10.50 -1.34 5.80
C ALA A 83 11.59 -0.89 4.82
N TYR A 84 11.35 -1.03 3.51
CA TYR A 84 12.29 -0.60 2.48
C TYR A 84 12.52 0.92 2.50
N ILE A 85 11.45 1.72 2.65
CA ILE A 85 11.58 3.19 2.76
C ILE A 85 12.39 3.57 4.01
N ALA A 86 12.12 2.92 5.15
CA ALA A 86 12.86 3.17 6.38
C ALA A 86 14.37 2.91 6.20
N GLU A 87 14.70 1.73 5.66
CA GLU A 87 16.08 1.29 5.43
C GLU A 87 16.81 2.19 4.42
N MET A 88 16.18 2.49 3.29
CA MET A 88 16.86 3.15 2.17
C MET A 88 16.83 4.68 2.22
N LEU A 89 15.77 5.27 2.75
CA LEU A 89 15.57 6.73 2.71
C LEU A 89 15.63 7.40 4.08
N LYS A 90 15.39 6.67 5.17
CA LYS A 90 15.27 7.25 6.52
C LYS A 90 16.39 6.83 7.47
N GLY A 91 17.29 5.98 7.02
CA GLY A 91 18.52 5.64 7.72
C GLY A 91 18.40 4.54 8.77
N GLY A 92 17.26 3.83 8.83
CA GLY A 92 17.03 2.72 9.77
C GLY A 92 16.84 3.15 11.21
#